data_AF-A0A3B8P3D1-F1
#
_entry.id   AF-A0A3B8P3D1-F1
#
_cell.length_a   1.000
_cell.length_b   1.000
_cell.length_c   1.000
_cell.angle_alpha   90.00
_cell.angle_beta   90.00
_cell.angle_gamma   90.00
#
_symmetry.space_group_name_H-M   'P 1'
#
loop_
_entity.id
_entity.type
_entity.pdbx_description
1 polymer ?
#
loop_
_entity_poly.entity_id
_entity_poly.type
_entity_poly.pdbx_seq_one_letter_code
_entity_poly.pdbx_strand_id
1 'polypeptide(L)' 'MLWFGTDKARFKAQRCIACVVLLIAILFLAVQVEAWFSGSADSGDVLKGVFITGFAGGMFYLAGRW' A
#
# COMPACT_ATOMS: atom_id res chain seq x y z
N MET A 1 -4.47 0.82 -29.94
CA MET A 1 -5.07 1.68 -28.89
C MET A 1 -4.85 0.94 -27.57
N LEU A 2 -3.88 1.26 -26.71
CA LEU A 2 -3.77 2.49 -25.94
C LEU A 2 -2.30 2.96 -25.90
N TRP A 3 -2.01 4.01 -26.64
CA TRP A 3 -0.73 4.72 -26.58
C TRP A 3 -0.76 5.61 -25.34
N PHE A 4 -0.44 5.03 -24.18
CA PHE A 4 -0.42 5.72 -22.88
C PHE A 4 0.78 6.67 -22.77
N GLY A 5 0.82 7.71 -23.62
CA GLY A 5 1.66 8.89 -23.47
C GLY A 5 3.17 8.65 -23.36
N THR A 6 3.91 9.76 -23.26
CA THR A 6 5.35 9.76 -22.95
C THR A 6 5.63 9.00 -21.66
N ASP A 7 6.80 8.37 -21.50
CA ASP A 7 7.13 7.54 -20.31
C ASP A 7 6.87 8.27 -18.98
N LYS A 8 7.03 9.60 -18.97
CA LYS A 8 6.68 10.47 -17.83
C LYS A 8 5.23 10.35 -17.37
N ALA A 9 4.27 10.23 -18.29
CA ALA A 9 2.85 10.08 -17.95
C ALA A 9 2.58 8.71 -17.30
N ARG A 10 3.29 7.67 -17.73
CA ARG A 10 3.21 6.32 -17.18
C ARG A 10 3.77 6.26 -15.75
N PHE A 11 4.94 6.87 -15.51
CA PHE A 11 5.51 6.97 -14.16
C PHE A 11 4.62 7.78 -13.21
N LYS A 12 4.02 8.88 -13.69
CA LYS A 12 3.06 9.66 -12.90
C LYS A 12 1.83 8.84 -12.51
N ALA A 13 1.27 8.07 -13.44
CA ALA A 13 0.16 7.18 -13.17
C ALA A 13 0.54 6.05 -12.19
N GLN A 14 1.71 5.43 -12.37
CA GLN A 14 2.23 4.40 -11.47
C GLN A 14 2.41 4.91 -10.03
N ARG A 15 2.96 6.12 -9.85
CA ARG A 15 3.07 6.74 -8.52
C ARG A 15 1.71 7.01 -7.89
N CYS A 16 0.73 7.44 -8.69
CA CYS A 16 -0.63 7.67 -8.21
C CYS A 16 -1.29 6.36 -7.74
N ILE A 17 -1.18 5.29 -8.54
CA ILE A 17 -1.70 3.96 -8.19
C ILE A 17 -0.99 3.43 -6.93
N ALA A 18 0.34 3.54 -6.86
CA ALA A 18 1.11 3.09 -5.71
C ALA A 18 0.77 3.89 -4.43
N CYS A 19 0.51 5.20 -4.54
CA CYS A 19 -0.01 6.02 -3.44
C CYS A 19 -1.35 5.48 -2.92
N VAL A 20 -2.29 5.16 -3.81
CA VAL A 20 -3.60 4.62 -3.42
C VAL A 20 -3.44 3.27 -2.73
N VAL A 21 -2.60 2.38 -3.26
CA VAL A 21 -2.32 1.08 -2.64
C VAL A 21 -1.70 1.25 -1.24
N LEU A 22 -0.77 2.19 -1.07
CA LEU A 22 -0.17 2.50 0.22
C LEU A 22 -1.24 2.96 1.22
N LEU A 23 -2.14 3.85 0.80
CA LEU A 23 -3.20 4.38 1.65
C LEU A 23 -4.16 3.28 2.09
N ILE A 24 -4.56 2.39 1.18
CA ILE A 24 -5.37 1.21 1.50
C ILE A 24 -4.65 0.31 2.50
N ALA A 25 -3.36 0.06 2.32
CA ALA A 25 -2.57 -0.79 3.22
C ALA A 25 -2.44 -0.18 4.63
N ILE A 26 -2.37 1.16 4.76
CA ILE A 26 -2.35 1.84 6.05
C ILE A 26 -3.72 1.74 6.75
N LEU A 27 -4.82 1.96 6.02
CA LEU A 27 -6.16 1.81 6.57
C LEU A 27 -6.43 0.37 7.01
N PHE A 28 -6.00 -0.61 6.21
CA PHE A 28 -6.10 -2.02 6.59
C PHE A 28 -5.35 -2.33 7.88
N LEU A 29 -4.12 -1.84 8.03
CA LEU A 29 -3.36 -2.00 9.27
C LEU A 29 -4.07 -1.34 10.46
N ALA A 30 -4.62 -0.14 10.29
CA ALA A 30 -5.37 0.54 11.34
C ALA A 30 -6.57 -0.30 11.83
N VAL A 31 -7.32 -0.90 10.90
CA VAL A 31 -8.45 -1.80 11.22
C VAL A 31 -7.96 -3.04 11.98
N GLN A 32 -6.86 -3.67 11.56
CA GLN A 32 -6.32 -4.84 12.26
C GLN A 32 -5.84 -4.50 13.67
N VAL A 33 -5.25 -3.33 13.86
CA VAL A 33 -4.84 -2.83 15.18
C VAL A 33 -6.06 -2.60 16.07
N GLU A 34 -7.11 -1.98 15.55
CA GLU A 34 -8.38 -1.80 16.28
C GLU A 34 -9.05 -3.14 16.62
N ALA A 35 -9.04 -4.09 15.69
CA ALA A 35 -9.54 -5.44 15.90
C ALA A 35 -8.78 -6.19 17.02
N TRP A 36 -7.46 -5.99 17.08
CA TRP A 36 -6.63 -6.55 18.15
C TRP A 36 -6.95 -5.92 19.51
N PHE A 37 -7.13 -4.59 19.57
CA PHE A 37 -7.54 -3.90 20.81
C PHE A 37 -8.94 -4.28 21.29
N SER A 38 -9.87 -4.57 20.37
CA SER A 38 -11.22 -5.04 20.70
C SER A 38 -11.29 -6.54 21.03
N GLY A 39 -10.17 -7.26 20.95
CA GLY A 39 -10.10 -8.71 21.21
C GLY A 39 -10.78 -9.57 20.13
N SER A 40 -11.04 -8.98 18.95
CA SER A 40 -11.68 -9.65 17.81
C SER A 40 -10.68 -10.21 16.79
N ALA A 41 -9.39 -9.90 16.94
CA ALA A 41 -8.31 -10.41 16.11
C ALA A 41 -7.08 -10.78 16.95
N ASP A 42 -6.29 -11.74 16.44
CA ASP A 42 -5.04 -12.17 17.07
C ASP A 42 -3.85 -11.31 16.63
N SER A 43 -2.76 -11.36 17.40
CA SER A 43 -1.51 -10.67 17.08
C SER A 43 -0.95 -11.03 15.69
N GLY A 44 -1.27 -12.22 15.18
CA GLY A 44 -0.93 -12.66 13.83
C GLY A 44 -1.57 -11.82 12.72
N ASP A 45 -2.76 -11.28 12.94
CA ASP A 45 -3.48 -10.48 11.93
C ASP A 45 -2.93 -9.04 11.85
N VAL A 46 -2.50 -8.49 12.98
CA VAL A 46 -1.72 -7.24 13.04
C VAL A 46 -0.40 -7.41 12.30
N LEU A 47 0.31 -8.53 12.53
CA LEU A 47 1.62 -8.80 11.92
C LEU A 47 1.52 -8.95 10.39
N LYS A 48 0.45 -9.59 9.89
CA LYS A 48 0.12 -9.59 8.44
C LYS A 48 -0.12 -8.18 7.92
N GLY A 49 -0.88 -7.37 8.66
CA GLY A 49 -1.11 -5.96 8.33
C GLY A 49 0.21 -5.20 8.17
N VAL A 50 1.11 -5.32 9.15
CA VAL A 50 2.44 -4.66 9.14
C VAL A 50 3.25 -5.09 7.92
N PHE A 51 3.24 -6.39 7.60
CA PHE A 51 3.95 -6.92 6.44
C PHE A 51 3.40 -6.35 5.13
N ILE A 52 2.07 -6.29 4.97
CA ILE A 52 1.43 -5.73 3.77
C ILE A 52 1.73 -4.23 3.63
N THR A 53 1.62 -3.45 4.71
CA THR A 53 1.93 -2.02 4.70
C THR A 53 3.41 -1.78 4.40
N GLY A 54 4.31 -2.56 4.98
CA GLY A 54 5.74 -2.48 4.70
C GLY A 54 6.09 -2.82 3.25
N PHE A 55 5.46 -3.86 2.70
CA PHE A 55 5.64 -4.26 1.30
C PHE A 55 5.10 -3.21 0.33
N ALA A 56 3.90 -2.67 0.57
CA ALA A 56 3.34 -1.57 -0.20
C ALA A 56 4.21 -0.30 -0.13
N GLY A 57 4.77 0.00 1.05
CA GLY A 57 5.74 1.08 1.25
C GLY A 57 7.02 0.90 0.45
N GLY A 58 7.59 -0.31 0.46
CA GLY A 58 8.76 -0.65 -0.35
C GLY A 58 8.50 -0.49 -1.84
N MET A 59 7.34 -0.96 -2.33
CA MET A 59 6.93 -0.79 -3.73
C MET A 59 6.76 0.69 -4.10
N PHE A 60 6.12 1.48 -3.23
CA PHE A 60 5.96 2.91 -3.44
C PHE A 60 7.30 3.65 -3.51
N TYR A 61 8.22 3.32 -2.59
CA TYR A 61 9.57 3.87 -2.58
C TYR A 61 10.34 3.56 -3.87
N LEU A 62 10.26 2.32 -4.34
CA LEU A 62 10.89 1.91 -5.60
C LEU A 62 10.25 2.64 -6.80
N ALA A 63 8.93 2.77 -6.84
CA ALA A 63 8.24 3.55 -7.89
C ALA A 63 8.58 5.06 -7.89
N GLY A 64 9.11 5.58 -6.77
CA GLY A 64 9.63 6.93 -6.64
C GLY A 64 11.07 7.12 -7.14
N ARG A 65 11.85 6.05 -7.19
CA ARG A 65 13.27 6.05 -7.60
C ARG A 65 13.47 5.77 -9.08
N TRP A 66 12.55 5.03 -9.69
CA TRP A 66 12.49 4.78 -11.13
C TRP A 66 11.68 5.90 -11.82
#